data_AF-A0A2G6EYL5-F1
#
_entry.id   AF-A0A2G6EYL5-F1
#
_cell.length_a   1.000
_cell.length_b   1.000
_cell.length_c   1.000
_cell.angle_alpha   90.00
_cell.angle_beta   90.00
_cell.angle_gamma   90.00
#
_symmetry.space_group_name_H-M   'P 1'
#
loop_
_entity.id
_entity.type
_entity.pdbx_description
1 polymer ?
#
loop_
_entity_poly.entity_id
_entity_poly.type
_entity_poly.pdbx_seq_one_letter_code
_entity_poly.pdbx_strand_id
1 'polypeptide(L)' 'MNLILRIFLSFLKIGAFTIGGGYAMLSVIEEEVVKNKKWLSEEEFIDGMAIAQSTPGVLAVNISIIT' A
#
# COMPACT_ATOMS: atom_id res chain seq x y z
N MET A 1 5.88 14.61 13.65
CA MET A 1 5.51 13.18 13.57
C MET A 1 6.44 12.51 12.58
N ASN A 2 7.25 11.55 13.03
CA ASN A 2 8.23 10.85 12.18
C ASN A 2 7.55 10.15 11.00
N LEU A 3 8.19 10.17 9.83
CA LEU A 3 7.68 9.56 8.59
C LEU A 3 7.38 8.06 8.79
N ILE A 4 8.31 7.35 9.42
CA ILE A 4 8.18 5.91 9.74
C ILE A 4 6.92 5.64 10.55
N LEU A 5 6.61 6.50 11.53
CA LEU A 5 5.42 6.34 12.36
C LEU A 5 4.13 6.56 11.56
N ARG A 6 4.16 7.47 10.58
CA ARG A 6 3.01 7.70 9.68
C ARG A 6 2.75 6.51 8.78
N ILE A 7 3.80 5.95 8.17
CA ILE A 7 3.71 4.76 7.32
C ILE A 7 3.18 3.59 8.15
N PHE A 8 3.78 3.32 9.32
CA PHE A 8 3.33 2.27 10.22
C PHE A 8 1.85 2.40 10.58
N LEU A 9 1.40 3.59 10.98
CA LEU A 9 -0.02 3.81 11.35
C LEU A 9 -0.97 3.69 10.15
N SER A 10 -0.56 4.12 8.96
CA SER A 10 -1.36 3.94 7.74
C SER A 10 -1.54 2.46 7.42
N PHE A 11 -0.46 1.68 7.36
CA PHE A 11 -0.57 0.24 7.08
C PHE A 11 -1.22 -0.57 8.21
N LEU A 12 -1.06 -0.15 9.47
CA LEU A 12 -1.80 -0.73 10.60
C LEU A 12 -3.31 -0.53 10.44
N LYS A 13 -3.75 0.67 10.04
CA LYS A 13 -5.16 0.95 9.77
C LYS A 13 -5.66 0.13 8.57
N ILE A 14 -4.91 0.10 7.48
CA ILE A 14 -5.28 -0.68 6.29
C ILE A 14 -5.44 -2.16 6.66
N GLY A 15 -4.48 -2.75 7.37
CA GLY A 15 -4.54 -4.15 7.79
C GLY A 15 -5.68 -4.45 8.79
N ALA A 16 -5.97 -3.53 9.71
CA ALA A 16 -7.02 -3.72 10.71
C ALA A 16 -8.44 -3.62 10.14
N PHE A 17 -8.65 -2.84 9.08
CA PHE A 17 -9.98 -2.50 8.55
C PHE A 17 -10.26 -3.01 7.14
N THR A 18 -9.31 -3.66 6.48
CA THR A 18 -9.56 -4.28 5.17
C THR A 18 -10.15 -5.68 5.34
N ILE A 19 -11.42 -5.85 4.91
CA ILE A 19 -12.11 -7.14 4.84
C ILE A 19 -12.55 -7.32 3.38
N GLY A 20 -11.95 -8.27 2.65
CA GLY A 20 -12.29 -8.46 1.23
C GLY A 20 -11.23 -9.13 0.33
N GLY A 21 -10.19 -9.75 0.89
CA GLY A 21 -9.13 -10.40 0.10
C GLY A 21 -8.11 -9.41 -0.50
N GLY A 22 -7.21 -9.91 -1.35
CA GLY A 22 -6.04 -9.15 -1.84
C GLY A 22 -6.38 -7.91 -2.65
N TYR A 23 -7.37 -7.99 -3.55
CA TYR A 23 -7.73 -6.86 -4.42
C TYR A 23 -8.47 -5.73 -3.70
N ALA A 24 -9.32 -6.05 -2.71
CA ALA A 24 -9.93 -5.01 -1.86
C ALA A 24 -8.86 -4.24 -1.07
N MET A 25 -7.82 -4.93 -0.62
CA MET A 25 -6.68 -4.31 0.07
C MET A 25 -5.92 -3.35 -0.82
N LEU A 26 -5.71 -3.69 -2.09
CA LEU A 26 -5.02 -2.82 -3.05
C LEU A 26 -5.74 -1.48 -3.25
N SER A 27 -7.07 -1.49 -3.42
CA SER A 27 -7.84 -0.26 -3.59
C SER A 27 -7.75 0.66 -2.38
N VAL A 28 -7.72 0.09 -1.16
CA VAL A 28 -7.55 0.85 0.08
C VAL A 28 -6.13 1.42 0.20
N ILE A 29 -5.12 0.66 -0.24
CA ILE A 29 -3.73 1.14 -0.27
C ILE A 29 -3.58 2.27 -1.29
N GLU A 30 -4.11 2.12 -2.51
CA GLU A 30 -4.09 3.17 -3.54
C GLU A 30 -4.73 4.47 -3.02
N GLU A 31 -5.92 4.36 -2.40
CA GLU A 31 -6.61 5.52 -1.83
C GLU A 31 -5.78 6.21 -0.74
N GLU A 32 -5.16 5.45 0.16
CA GLU A 32 -4.38 6.04 1.24
C GLU A 32 -3.05 6.61 0.72
N VAL A 33 -2.32 5.88 -0.11
CA VAL A 33 -0.95 6.19 -0.52
C VAL A 33 -0.90 7.23 -1.65
N VAL A 34 -1.77 7.10 -2.65
CA VAL A 34 -1.79 7.97 -3.83
C VAL A 34 -2.71 9.16 -3.58
N LYS A 35 -3.95 8.94 -3.13
CA LYS A 35 -4.96 10.02 -3.05
C LYS A 35 -4.82 10.85 -1.77
N ASN A 36 -4.78 10.19 -0.61
CA ASN A 36 -4.78 10.87 0.69
C ASN A 36 -3.40 11.41 1.10
N LYS A 37 -2.37 10.56 1.02
CA LYS A 37 -1.00 10.90 1.46
C LYS A 37 -0.12 11.46 0.35
N LYS A 38 -0.40 11.11 -0.90
CA LYS A 38 0.39 11.51 -2.09
C LYS A 38 1.88 11.17 -1.93
N TRP A 39 2.17 10.00 -1.36
CA TRP A 39 3.54 9.49 -1.24
C TRP A 39 4.05 8.94 -2.57
N LEU A 40 3.14 8.39 -3.37
CA LEU A 40 3.38 7.92 -4.73
C LEU A 40 2.39 8.58 -5.67
N SER A 41 2.82 8.81 -6.91
CA SER A 41 1.93 9.05 -8.05
C SER A 41 1.20 7.77 -8.45
N GLU A 42 0.15 7.91 -9.25
CA GLU A 42 -0.62 6.77 -9.77
C GLU A 42 0.26 5.84 -10.63
N GLU A 43 1.17 6.42 -11.41
CA GLU A 43 2.13 5.69 -12.26
C GLU A 43 3.14 4.92 -11.40
N GLU A 44 3.75 5.57 -10.40
CA GLU A 44 4.67 4.92 -9.45
C GLU A 44 3.98 3.79 -8.66
N PHE A 45 2.68 3.95 -8.33
CA PHE A 45 1.92 2.91 -7.66
C PHE A 45 1.68 1.70 -8.56
N ILE A 46 1.36 1.91 -9.84
CA ILE A 46 1.19 0.83 -10.82
C ILE A 46 2.50 0.08 -11.05
N ASP A 47 3.61 0.81 -11.23
CA ASP A 47 4.95 0.21 -11.39
C ASP A 47 5.34 -0.58 -10.14
N GLY A 48 5.11 -0.02 -8.95
CA GLY A 48 5.31 -0.70 -7.68
C GLY A 48 4.48 -1.97 -7.56
N MET A 49 3.23 -1.96 -8.05
CA MET A 49 2.36 -3.13 -8.06
C MET A 49 2.88 -4.23 -9.00
N ALA A 50 3.43 -3.85 -10.16
CA ALA A 50 4.06 -4.80 -11.07
C ALA A 50 5.26 -5.50 -10.42
N ILE A 51 6.12 -4.73 -9.73
CA ILE A 51 7.25 -5.28 -8.97
C ILE A 51 6.76 -6.18 -7.83
N ALA A 52 5.75 -5.75 -7.09
CA ALA A 52 5.21 -6.49 -5.95
C ALA A 52 4.57 -7.83 -6.37
N GLN A 53 3.93 -7.88 -7.54
CA GLN A 53 3.39 -9.12 -8.14
C GLN A 53 4.47 -10.05 -8.70
N SER A 54 5.59 -9.50 -9.17
CA SER A 54 6.74 -10.29 -9.63
C SER A 54 7.48 -11.00 -8.49
N THR A 55 7.29 -10.53 -7.24
CA THR A 55 7.98 -11.03 -6.06
C THR A 55 7.11 -12.08 -5.34
N PRO A 56 7.66 -13.23 -4.91
CA PRO A 56 6.90 -14.20 -4.14
C PRO A 56 6.44 -13.61 -2.80
N GLY A 57 5.19 -13.86 -2.40
CA GLY A 57 4.66 -13.43 -1.11
C GLY A 57 3.26 -12.84 -1.17
N VAL A 58 2.87 -12.15 -0.09
CA VAL A 58 1.58 -11.46 0.00
C VAL A 58 1.72 -10.08 -0.65
N LEU A 59 0.95 -9.83 -1.70
CA LEU A 59 1.03 -8.60 -2.50
C LEU A 59 0.95 -7.32 -1.65
N ALA A 60 0.06 -7.28 -0.66
CA ALA A 60 -0.12 -6.13 0.22
C ALA A 60 1.08 -5.86 1.15
N VAL A 61 1.88 -6.89 1.46
CA VAL A 61 3.12 -6.72 2.22
C VAL A 61 4.21 -6.17 1.28
N ASN A 62 4.33 -6.75 0.09
CA ASN A 62 5.33 -6.31 -0.89
C ASN A 62 5.11 -4.84 -1.29
N ILE A 63 3.87 -4.40 -1.51
CA ILE A 63 3.57 -3.01 -1.87
C ILE A 63 3.88 -2.03 -0.72
N SER A 64 3.74 -2.47 0.55
CA SER A 64 4.04 -1.63 1.71
C SER A 64 5.52 -1.28 1.86
N ILE A 65 6.41 -2.07 1.24
CA ILE A 65 7.85 -1.82 1.22
C ILE A 65 8.22 -0.78 0.14
N ILE A 66 7.41 -0.70 -0.92
CA ILE A 66 7.63 0.20 -2.06
C ILE A 66 7.06 1.59 -1.79
N THR A 67 6.10 1.69 -0.87
CA THR A 67 5.46 2.93 -0.41
C THR A 67 6.33 3.73 0.55
#